data_AF-A0A6C0CMM6-F1
#
_entry.id   AF-A0A6C0CMM6-F1
#
_cell.length_a   1.000
_cell.length_b   1.000
_cell.length_c   1.000
_cell.angle_alpha   90.00
_cell.angle_beta   90.00
_cell.angle_gamma   90.00
#
_symmetry.space_group_name_H-M   'P 1'
#
loop_
_entity.id
_entity.type
_entity.pdbx_description
1 polymer ?
#
loop_
_entity_poly.entity_id
_entity_poly.type
_entity_poly.pdbx_seq_one_letter_code
_entity_poly.pdbx_strand_id
1 'polypeptide(L)'
;MLQYILLILVLAAVFYVHQQMQNPANNCEGEWVWAEECTEDCSSGKSKLVGTYKVTKAATGFGKCDFKDGETKEKPCPVDMCPPEDCVGDWVDDEICIGSCSKRNATRFSQYVIEEPERYGGEECDTEAGKVKEVECPYNMCPPEKCVHTVEWEDCEGYGTTSKRTGAVKIVREGKFGGECDYTEGQIIEEPCPRSLRPTEIDEDCEGDWTWDESCTGMCSDNSAIQSATYVVTKEHSGSGAYCPFEDGETKTQPCPEDKCPPEDCKHEWIWNETCEGGSTCTEGMTLTGTYKKLGDPLQGGAACEFDDGDTKEIACPESKCPREDCVGEWNLKDSVDNEYVTGMSTYEFNIISQLKYGGASCEAEQGDTKQQLISVE
;
A
#
# COMPACT_ATOMS: atom_id res chain seq x y z
N MET A 1 68.11 51.08 123.74
CA MET A 1 68.23 51.45 122.32
C MET A 1 67.28 50.64 121.44
N LEU A 2 67.43 49.31 121.35
CA LEU A 2 66.62 48.47 120.45
C LEU A 2 65.09 48.50 120.72
N GLN A 3 64.68 48.53 122.00
CA GLN A 3 63.27 48.51 122.39
C GLN A 3 62.54 49.83 122.08
N TYR A 4 63.26 50.95 122.08
CA TYR A 4 62.73 52.25 121.66
C TYR A 4 62.57 52.34 120.14
N ILE A 5 63.48 51.75 119.38
CA ILE A 5 63.38 51.69 117.91
C ILE A 5 62.17 50.84 117.50
N LEU A 6 61.94 49.71 118.16
CA LEU A 6 60.78 48.85 117.89
C LEU A 6 59.45 49.58 118.18
N LEU A 7 59.38 50.33 119.28
CA LEU A 7 58.19 51.09 119.66
C LEU A 7 57.91 52.24 118.67
N ILE A 8 58.95 52.92 118.18
CA ILE A 8 58.83 53.96 117.15
C ILE A 8 58.34 53.37 115.83
N LEU A 9 58.84 52.19 115.42
CA LEU A 9 58.37 51.54 114.20
C LEU A 9 56.92 51.06 114.29
N VAL A 10 56.50 50.53 115.46
CA VAL A 10 55.10 50.14 115.67
C VAL A 10 54.19 51.37 115.70
N LEU A 11 54.58 52.45 116.39
CA LEU A 11 53.81 53.70 116.40
C LEU A 11 53.76 54.35 115.01
N ALA A 12 54.86 54.30 114.24
CA ALA A 12 54.88 54.77 112.86
C ALA A 12 53.97 53.92 111.97
N ALA A 13 53.95 52.59 112.13
CA ALA A 13 53.05 51.71 111.39
C ALA A 13 51.58 51.92 111.79
N VAL A 14 51.27 52.07 113.08
CA VAL A 14 49.90 52.34 113.56
C VAL A 14 49.44 53.72 113.12
N PHE A 15 50.30 54.74 113.19
CA PHE A 15 49.98 56.08 112.70
C PHE A 15 49.79 56.09 111.19
N TYR A 16 50.62 55.37 110.44
CA TYR A 16 50.46 55.18 109.00
C TYR A 16 49.12 54.49 108.67
N VAL A 17 48.77 53.41 109.36
CA VAL A 17 47.49 52.70 109.15
C VAL A 17 46.29 53.57 109.58
N HIS A 18 46.40 54.34 110.67
CA HIS A 18 45.35 55.25 111.10
C HIS A 18 45.14 56.40 110.10
N GLN A 19 46.23 56.93 109.54
CA GLN A 19 46.18 57.94 108.49
C GLN A 19 45.53 57.41 107.20
N GLN A 20 45.75 56.13 106.86
CA GLN A 20 45.09 55.47 105.72
C GLN A 20 43.59 55.20 105.97
N MET A 21 43.16 55.00 107.23
CA MET A 21 41.74 54.79 107.59
C MET A 21 40.92 56.08 107.73
N GLN A 22 41.57 57.25 107.80
CA GLN A 22 40.91 58.56 107.90
C GLN A 22 40.58 59.20 106.55
N ASN A 23 41.05 58.65 105.42
CA ASN A 23 40.64 59.10 104.09
C ASN A 23 39.40 58.31 103.63
N PRO A 24 38.22 58.94 103.48
CA PRO A 24 37.04 58.24 102.99
C PRO A 24 37.28 57.70 101.59
N ALA A 25 36.99 56.41 101.41
CA ALA A 25 37.06 55.77 100.11
C ALA A 25 35.89 56.26 99.24
N ASN A 26 36.17 57.09 98.24
CA ASN A 26 35.17 57.53 97.28
C ASN A 26 35.47 56.89 95.93
N ASN A 27 34.46 56.27 95.33
CA ASN A 27 34.53 55.79 93.96
C ASN A 27 34.69 56.96 92.99
N CYS A 28 35.22 56.68 91.80
CA CYS A 28 35.38 57.73 90.81
C CYS A 28 34.05 58.06 90.13
N GLU A 29 33.93 59.30 89.68
CA GLU A 29 32.84 59.77 88.84
C GLU A 29 33.42 60.05 87.45
N GLY A 30 32.66 59.71 86.41
CA GLY A 30 33.04 59.93 85.03
C GLY A 30 31.85 59.84 84.09
N GLU A 31 32.08 60.24 82.85
CA GLU A 31 31.04 60.30 81.81
C GLU A 31 31.58 59.80 80.47
N TRP A 32 30.68 59.29 79.62
CA TRP A 32 31.00 58.91 78.26
C TRP A 32 30.92 60.14 77.36
N VAL A 33 32.06 60.52 76.78
CA VAL A 33 32.13 61.54 75.75
C VAL A 33 32.14 60.83 74.39
N TRP A 34 31.12 61.07 73.58
CA TRP A 34 31.00 60.46 72.25
C TRP A 34 31.67 61.33 71.19
N ALA A 35 32.30 60.70 70.19
CA ALA A 35 32.84 61.39 69.03
C ALA A 35 31.74 62.12 68.24
N GLU A 36 32.12 63.20 67.56
CA GLU A 36 31.23 63.98 66.68
C GLU A 36 31.12 63.37 65.27
N GLU A 37 31.98 62.42 64.93
CA GLU A 37 32.03 61.71 63.65
C GLU A 37 32.19 60.20 63.90
N CYS A 38 31.73 59.39 62.95
CA CYS A 38 31.91 57.93 62.99
C CYS A 38 33.29 57.52 62.44
N THR A 39 33.73 56.29 62.73
CA THR A 39 35.11 55.83 62.48
C THR A 39 35.49 55.71 61.00
N GLU A 40 34.51 55.51 60.12
CA GLU A 40 34.67 55.31 58.67
C GLU A 40 33.48 55.90 57.92
N ASP A 41 33.57 55.96 56.60
CA ASP A 41 32.43 56.26 55.74
C ASP A 41 31.32 55.23 55.94
N CYS A 42 30.08 55.71 56.09
CA CYS A 42 28.92 54.85 56.32
C CYS A 42 28.70 53.84 55.19
N SER A 43 29.09 54.19 53.96
CA SER A 43 28.99 53.35 52.77
C SER A 43 29.65 51.97 52.93
N SER A 44 30.67 51.86 53.78
CA SER A 44 31.39 50.60 54.05
C SER A 44 30.59 49.60 54.90
N GLY A 45 29.48 50.03 55.51
CA GLY A 45 28.65 49.23 56.42
C GLY A 45 29.34 48.87 57.74
N LYS A 46 30.56 49.37 57.99
CA LYS A 46 31.38 49.08 59.17
C LYS A 46 31.55 50.27 60.10
N SER A 47 30.98 51.41 59.74
CA SER A 47 31.11 52.65 60.50
C SER A 47 30.47 52.55 61.89
N LYS A 48 31.23 52.95 62.93
CA LYS A 48 30.80 52.91 64.33
C LYS A 48 31.00 54.27 64.99
N LEU A 49 30.17 54.58 65.98
CA LEU A 49 30.41 55.73 66.85
C LEU A 49 31.19 55.31 68.09
N VAL A 50 32.34 55.93 68.31
CA VAL A 50 33.22 55.63 69.44
C VAL A 50 32.99 56.64 70.55
N GLY A 51 32.81 56.14 71.76
CA GLY A 51 32.81 56.93 72.99
C GLY A 51 34.04 56.64 73.81
N THR A 52 34.57 57.65 74.48
CA THR A 52 35.68 57.53 75.42
C THR A 52 35.20 57.92 76.81
N TYR A 53 35.47 57.08 77.80
CA TYR A 53 35.13 57.36 79.18
C TYR A 53 36.15 58.32 79.78
N LYS A 54 35.66 59.45 80.30
CA LYS A 54 36.46 60.47 80.94
C LYS A 54 36.15 60.49 82.42
N VAL A 55 37.15 60.19 83.25
CA VAL A 55 37.04 60.31 84.71
C VAL A 55 37.10 61.78 85.08
N THR A 56 35.99 62.32 85.57
CA THR A 56 35.87 63.72 85.99
C THR A 56 36.31 63.92 87.44
N LYS A 57 36.29 62.85 88.24
CA LYS A 57 36.74 62.85 89.63
C LYS A 57 37.41 61.53 89.99
N ALA A 58 38.71 61.57 90.29
CA ALA A 58 39.49 60.38 90.61
C ALA A 58 39.02 59.72 91.93
N ALA A 59 39.16 58.40 92.01
CA ALA A 59 38.89 57.66 93.25
C ALA A 59 39.91 58.04 94.34
N THR A 60 39.45 58.13 95.58
CA THR A 60 40.31 58.36 96.76
C THR A 60 40.27 57.15 97.69
N GLY A 61 41.36 56.88 98.41
CA GLY A 61 41.45 55.71 99.29
C GLY A 61 41.32 54.39 98.54
N PHE A 62 40.41 53.51 98.99
CA PHE A 62 40.11 52.22 98.36
C PHE A 62 38.94 52.27 97.36
N GLY A 63 38.53 53.45 96.91
CA GLY A 63 37.47 53.60 95.92
C GLY A 63 37.82 52.93 94.59
N LYS A 64 36.80 52.47 93.87
CA LYS A 64 36.93 51.83 92.55
C LYS A 64 36.31 52.69 91.45
N CYS A 65 36.80 52.47 90.23
CA CYS A 65 36.19 52.98 89.01
C CYS A 65 35.50 51.86 88.27
N ASP A 66 34.29 52.13 87.77
CA ASP A 66 33.56 51.19 86.93
C ASP A 66 34.24 51.01 85.55
N PHE A 67 34.83 52.09 85.04
CA PHE A 67 35.60 52.11 83.78
C PHE A 67 36.92 52.85 83.96
N LYS A 68 37.94 52.44 83.21
CA LYS A 68 39.22 53.13 83.22
C LYS A 68 39.11 54.46 82.46
N ASP A 69 39.87 55.45 82.91
CA ASP A 69 40.02 56.69 82.13
C ASP A 69 40.62 56.37 80.77
N GLY A 70 40.01 56.89 79.71
CA GLY A 70 40.38 56.58 78.32
C GLY A 70 39.83 55.26 77.77
N GLU A 71 39.05 54.51 78.54
CA GLU A 71 38.39 53.30 78.04
C GLU A 71 37.40 53.65 76.91
N THR A 72 37.35 52.82 75.87
CA THR A 72 36.55 53.07 74.68
C THR A 72 35.36 52.12 74.58
N LYS A 73 34.26 52.61 74.02
CA LYS A 73 33.07 51.81 73.71
C LYS A 73 32.53 52.19 72.34
N GLU A 74 32.04 51.18 71.63
CA GLU A 74 31.46 51.35 70.30
C GLU A 74 29.96 51.14 70.34
N LYS A 75 29.23 51.91 69.53
CA LYS A 75 27.84 51.65 69.17
C LYS A 75 27.65 51.83 67.65
N PRO A 76 26.57 51.32 67.05
CA PRO A 76 26.27 51.56 65.64
C PRO A 76 26.25 53.06 65.34
N CYS A 77 26.81 53.46 64.20
CA CYS A 77 26.74 54.84 63.73
C CYS A 77 25.25 55.24 63.54
N PRO A 78 24.78 56.34 64.14
CA PRO A 78 23.43 56.85 63.92
C PRO A 78 23.18 57.21 62.44
N VAL A 79 21.98 56.93 61.94
CA VAL A 79 21.62 57.12 60.52
C VAL A 79 21.69 58.59 60.09
N ASP A 80 21.41 59.52 61.01
CA ASP A 80 21.46 60.96 60.82
C ASP A 80 22.87 61.55 60.75
N MET A 81 23.90 60.76 61.09
CA MET A 81 25.32 61.14 60.96
C MET A 81 25.94 60.66 59.64
N CYS A 82 25.17 59.95 58.81
CA CYS A 82 25.61 59.48 57.51
C CYS A 82 25.07 60.40 56.41
N PRO A 83 25.90 60.79 55.43
CA PRO A 83 25.41 61.46 54.24
C PRO A 83 24.35 60.60 53.53
N PRO A 84 23.26 61.20 53.01
CA PRO A 84 22.31 60.49 52.17
C PRO A 84 23.00 59.83 50.98
N GLU A 85 22.64 58.57 50.70
CA GLU A 85 23.10 57.83 49.53
C GLU A 85 21.88 57.55 48.65
N ASP A 86 21.83 58.19 47.48
CA ASP A 86 20.74 58.02 46.52
C ASP A 86 20.87 56.68 45.79
N CYS A 87 19.74 56.15 45.35
CA CYS A 87 19.70 54.92 44.58
C CYS A 87 20.39 55.08 43.20
N VAL A 88 21.22 54.10 42.83
CA VAL A 88 21.83 53.98 41.50
C VAL A 88 21.27 52.73 40.82
N GLY A 89 20.62 52.92 39.67
CA GLY A 89 20.17 51.83 38.82
C GLY A 89 20.30 52.17 37.34
N ASP A 90 20.34 51.13 36.51
CA ASP A 90 20.45 51.26 35.06
C ASP A 90 19.62 50.21 34.32
N TRP A 91 19.40 50.46 33.03
CA TRP A 91 18.73 49.56 32.11
C TRP A 91 19.73 48.57 31.53
N VAL A 92 19.56 47.29 31.85
CA VAL A 92 20.33 46.20 31.28
C VAL A 92 19.53 45.58 30.15
N ASP A 93 20.12 45.58 28.95
CA ASP A 93 19.45 45.05 27.77
C ASP A 93 19.75 43.56 27.55
N ASP A 94 18.77 42.84 27.01
CA ASP A 94 18.94 41.47 26.55
C ASP A 94 19.91 41.37 25.37
N GLU A 95 20.62 40.25 25.31
CA GLU A 95 21.53 39.90 24.21
C GLU A 95 20.80 39.31 22.99
N ILE A 96 19.48 39.10 23.07
CA ILE A 96 18.71 38.41 22.05
C ILE A 96 17.63 39.34 21.50
N CYS A 97 17.61 39.43 20.17
CA CYS A 97 16.57 40.10 19.41
C CYS A 97 15.46 39.12 19.04
N ILE A 98 14.20 39.55 19.24
CA ILE A 98 13.00 38.82 18.87
C ILE A 98 12.32 39.57 17.72
N GLY A 99 11.93 38.86 16.67
CA GLY A 99 11.27 39.45 15.49
C GLY A 99 12.18 39.51 14.26
N SER A 100 11.82 40.35 13.28
CA SER A 100 12.55 40.50 12.02
C SER A 100 12.95 41.95 11.78
N CYS A 101 14.25 42.19 11.66
CA CYS A 101 14.78 43.51 11.35
C CYS A 101 14.33 43.98 9.98
N SER A 102 14.20 43.08 8.99
CA SER A 102 13.66 43.45 7.67
C SER A 102 12.22 43.92 7.70
N LYS A 103 11.41 43.42 8.65
CA LYS A 103 10.02 43.84 8.85
C LYS A 103 9.89 45.04 9.80
N ARG A 104 11.01 45.58 10.29
CA ARG A 104 11.07 46.65 11.30
C ARG A 104 10.21 46.33 12.54
N ASN A 105 10.21 45.07 12.95
CA ASN A 105 9.54 44.62 14.16
C ASN A 105 10.47 43.79 15.07
N ALA A 106 11.79 43.94 14.88
CA ALA A 106 12.76 43.32 15.76
C ALA A 106 12.96 44.19 16.99
N THR A 107 12.72 43.60 18.16
CA THR A 107 12.85 44.25 19.45
C THR A 107 13.54 43.33 20.44
N ARG A 108 14.15 43.93 21.46
CA ARG A 108 14.73 43.24 22.61
C ARG A 108 14.16 43.85 23.87
N PHE A 109 14.26 43.13 24.98
CA PHE A 109 13.82 43.67 26.26
C PHE A 109 15.00 44.28 27.00
N SER A 110 14.67 45.29 27.80
CA SER A 110 15.58 45.97 28.71
C SER A 110 14.95 45.92 30.09
N GLN A 111 15.71 45.49 31.09
CA GLN A 111 15.25 45.35 32.47
C GLN A 111 16.00 46.34 33.36
N TYR A 112 15.27 47.08 34.20
CA TYR A 112 15.87 48.00 35.16
C TYR A 112 16.44 47.23 36.36
N VAL A 113 17.72 47.42 36.63
CA VAL A 113 18.44 46.80 37.74
C VAL A 113 18.93 47.90 38.67
N ILE A 114 18.63 47.76 39.97
CA ILE A 114 19.19 48.62 41.01
C ILE A 114 20.56 48.03 41.37
N GLU A 115 21.63 48.77 41.07
CA GLU A 115 23.01 48.39 41.40
C GLU A 115 23.31 48.73 42.87
N GLU A 116 22.88 49.90 43.32
CA GLU A 116 23.02 50.39 44.70
C GLU A 116 21.68 50.95 45.19
N PRO A 117 21.05 50.38 46.24
CA PRO A 117 19.80 50.89 46.78
C PRO A 117 20.03 52.14 47.64
N GLU A 118 18.99 52.95 47.83
CA GLU A 118 19.03 54.14 48.68
C GLU A 118 19.35 53.81 50.15
N ARG A 119 20.17 54.64 50.79
CA ARG A 119 20.54 54.51 52.21
C ARG A 119 20.58 55.88 52.87
N TYR A 120 20.46 55.88 54.20
CA TYR A 120 20.62 57.07 55.05
C TYR A 120 19.73 58.27 54.67
N GLY A 121 18.53 57.99 54.13
CA GLY A 121 17.58 59.03 53.71
C GLY A 121 17.86 59.63 52.33
N GLY A 122 18.64 58.95 51.49
CA GLY A 122 18.76 59.27 50.06
C GLY A 122 17.48 59.01 49.28
N GLU A 123 17.46 59.47 48.03
CA GLU A 123 16.31 59.36 47.13
C GLU A 123 16.19 57.94 46.54
N GLU A 124 14.95 57.41 46.52
CA GLU A 124 14.63 56.15 45.86
C GLU A 124 14.80 56.28 44.34
N CYS A 125 15.14 55.17 43.66
CA CYS A 125 15.22 55.17 42.20
C CYS A 125 13.84 55.51 41.58
N ASP A 126 13.84 56.37 40.56
CA ASP A 126 12.62 56.72 39.79
C ASP A 126 11.92 55.49 39.14
N THR A 127 12.64 54.38 39.01
CA THR A 127 12.17 53.15 38.38
C THR A 127 12.29 51.96 39.32
N GLU A 128 11.19 51.22 39.46
CA GLU A 128 11.15 49.99 40.24
C GLU A 128 12.08 48.90 39.67
N ALA A 129 12.77 48.18 40.55
CA ALA A 129 13.60 47.04 40.18
C ALA A 129 12.78 45.98 39.42
N GLY A 130 13.34 45.49 38.32
CA GLY A 130 12.71 44.46 37.48
C GLY A 130 11.66 44.98 36.51
N LYS A 131 11.43 46.30 36.44
CA LYS A 131 10.61 46.88 35.36
C LYS A 131 11.23 46.56 34.01
N VAL A 132 10.42 46.10 33.08
CA VAL A 132 10.84 45.74 31.72
C VAL A 132 10.26 46.72 30.71
N LYS A 133 11.05 47.10 29.70
CA LYS A 133 10.60 47.84 28.52
C LYS A 133 11.09 47.16 27.25
N GLU A 134 10.32 47.32 26.18
CA GLU A 134 10.70 46.89 24.84
C GLU A 134 11.52 48.01 24.17
N VAL A 135 12.67 47.65 23.59
CA VAL A 135 13.54 48.57 22.86
C VAL A 135 13.86 48.02 21.47
N GLU A 136 14.15 48.91 20.52
CA GLU A 136 14.52 48.51 19.16
C GLU A 136 15.83 47.72 19.14
N CYS A 137 15.89 46.74 18.25
CA CYS A 137 17.08 45.92 18.08
C CYS A 137 18.21 46.64 17.33
N PRO A 138 19.45 46.63 17.87
CA PRO A 138 20.62 47.06 17.13
C PRO A 138 20.84 46.26 15.85
N TYR A 139 21.26 46.94 14.77
CA TYR A 139 21.41 46.32 13.45
C TYR A 139 22.40 45.14 13.42
N ASN A 140 23.44 45.18 14.25
CA ASN A 140 24.47 44.13 14.36
C ASN A 140 24.00 42.87 15.12
N MET A 141 22.84 42.91 15.78
CA MET A 141 22.25 41.78 16.50
C MET A 141 21.08 41.13 15.75
N CYS A 142 20.80 41.62 14.54
CA CYS A 142 19.73 41.09 13.71
C CYS A 142 20.04 39.65 13.27
N PRO A 143 19.09 38.70 13.45
CA PRO A 143 19.25 37.34 12.97
C PRO A 143 19.51 37.28 11.45
N PRO A 144 20.38 36.38 10.96
CA PRO A 144 20.61 36.20 9.53
C PRO A 144 19.31 35.86 8.79
N GLU A 145 18.98 36.65 7.76
CA GLU A 145 17.84 36.39 6.89
C GLU A 145 18.33 35.83 5.55
N LYS A 146 18.03 34.55 5.30
CA LYS A 146 18.33 33.89 4.02
C LYS A 146 17.63 34.56 2.84
N CYS A 147 18.25 34.41 1.67
CA CYS A 147 17.67 34.85 0.41
C CYS A 147 16.38 34.10 0.09
N VAL A 148 15.49 34.76 -0.64
CA VAL A 148 14.30 34.14 -1.20
C VAL A 148 14.48 34.12 -2.71
N HIS A 149 14.30 32.96 -3.32
CA HIS A 149 14.43 32.79 -4.75
C HIS A 149 13.19 32.12 -5.34
N THR A 150 13.00 32.34 -6.63
CA THR A 150 12.07 31.60 -7.49
C THR A 150 12.88 30.96 -8.61
N VAL A 151 12.28 30.03 -9.33
CA VAL A 151 12.91 29.41 -10.51
C VAL A 151 11.96 29.60 -11.67
N GLU A 152 12.44 30.25 -12.73
CA GLU A 152 11.73 30.39 -13.99
C GLU A 152 12.02 29.13 -14.82
N TRP A 153 11.07 28.19 -14.81
CA TRP A 153 11.19 26.90 -15.49
C TRP A 153 10.87 27.02 -16.98
N GLU A 154 11.69 26.36 -17.80
CA GLU A 154 11.38 26.10 -19.20
C GLU A 154 10.45 24.88 -19.34
N ASP A 155 9.95 24.68 -20.56
CA ASP A 155 9.19 23.49 -20.93
C ASP A 155 10.04 22.22 -20.81
N CYS A 156 9.38 21.08 -20.68
CA CYS A 156 10.08 19.80 -20.58
C CYS A 156 10.74 19.43 -21.90
N GLU A 157 11.99 18.97 -21.83
CA GLU A 157 12.71 18.44 -22.98
C GLU A 157 12.45 16.92 -23.09
N GLY A 158 11.96 16.51 -24.26
CA GLY A 158 11.63 15.11 -24.57
C GLY A 158 10.29 14.62 -24.03
N TYR A 159 10.00 13.34 -24.28
CA TYR A 159 8.74 12.67 -23.94
C TYR A 159 9.02 11.41 -23.11
N GLY A 160 8.22 11.17 -22.06
CA GLY A 160 8.28 9.95 -21.24
C GLY A 160 8.83 10.12 -19.83
N THR A 161 9.14 9.00 -19.17
CA THR A 161 9.47 8.94 -17.73
C THR A 161 10.84 9.52 -17.37
N THR A 162 11.73 9.64 -18.34
CA THR A 162 13.08 10.20 -18.22
C THR A 162 13.17 11.68 -18.61
N SER A 163 12.05 12.30 -19.04
CA SER A 163 12.01 13.71 -19.40
C SER A 163 12.39 14.60 -18.22
N LYS A 164 13.16 15.65 -18.51
CA LYS A 164 13.65 16.64 -17.56
C LYS A 164 13.27 18.04 -18.02
N ARG A 165 13.31 18.98 -17.09
CA ARG A 165 13.21 20.41 -17.39
C ARG A 165 14.34 21.16 -16.70
N THR A 166 14.72 22.29 -17.26
CA THR A 166 15.68 23.21 -16.65
C THR A 166 15.00 24.52 -16.28
N GLY A 167 15.57 25.25 -15.34
CA GLY A 167 15.06 26.54 -14.94
C GLY A 167 16.15 27.45 -14.41
N ALA A 168 16.00 28.74 -14.64
CA ALA A 168 16.92 29.77 -14.15
C ALA A 168 16.46 30.29 -12.78
N VAL A 169 17.37 30.29 -11.81
CA VAL A 169 17.13 30.88 -10.50
C VAL A 169 17.02 32.40 -10.62
N LYS A 170 16.01 32.96 -9.97
CA LYS A 170 15.79 34.40 -9.81
C LYS A 170 15.71 34.74 -8.32
N ILE A 171 16.65 35.53 -7.82
CA ILE A 171 16.68 36.01 -6.45
C ILE A 171 15.62 37.11 -6.31
N VAL A 172 14.53 36.78 -5.61
CA VAL A 172 13.43 37.70 -5.33
C VAL A 172 13.78 38.64 -4.18
N ARG A 173 14.59 38.16 -3.23
CA ARG A 173 15.06 38.94 -2.09
C ARG A 173 16.46 38.49 -1.71
N GLU A 174 17.38 39.44 -1.76
CA GLU A 174 18.75 39.27 -1.27
C GLU A 174 18.80 38.94 0.23
N GLY A 175 19.85 38.23 0.61
CA GLY A 175 20.15 37.90 1.99
C GLY A 175 20.50 39.16 2.77
N LYS A 176 20.12 39.20 4.04
CA LYS A 176 20.42 40.32 4.95
C LYS A 176 21.01 39.80 6.25
N PHE A 177 21.73 40.67 6.95
CA PHE A 177 22.27 40.37 8.28
C PHE A 177 23.17 39.12 8.31
N GLY A 178 23.94 38.89 7.25
CA GLY A 178 24.82 37.72 7.11
C GLY A 178 24.13 36.45 6.60
N GLY A 179 22.86 36.52 6.18
CA GLY A 179 22.19 35.40 5.51
C GLY A 179 22.73 35.17 4.10
N GLU A 180 23.12 33.94 3.80
CA GLU A 180 23.61 33.53 2.47
C GLU A 180 22.46 33.09 1.55
N CYS A 181 22.70 33.15 0.24
CA CYS A 181 21.82 32.57 -0.76
C CYS A 181 22.25 31.14 -1.06
N ASP A 182 21.29 30.21 -1.10
CA ASP A 182 21.58 28.82 -1.47
C ASP A 182 21.94 28.70 -2.97
N TYR A 183 21.56 29.69 -3.78
CA TYR A 183 21.77 29.75 -5.23
C TYR A 183 22.23 31.15 -5.67
N THR A 184 22.82 31.22 -6.85
CA THR A 184 23.20 32.49 -7.49
C THR A 184 22.17 32.92 -8.54
N GLU A 185 22.07 34.22 -8.81
CA GLU A 185 21.20 34.78 -9.86
C GLU A 185 21.55 34.17 -11.22
N GLY A 186 20.54 33.67 -11.94
CA GLY A 186 20.70 33.02 -13.24
C GLY A 186 21.29 31.61 -13.19
N GLN A 187 21.51 31.03 -12.01
CA GLN A 187 21.97 29.65 -11.89
C GLN A 187 20.93 28.71 -12.52
N ILE A 188 21.38 27.85 -13.43
CA ILE A 188 20.53 26.83 -14.04
C ILE A 188 20.45 25.62 -13.11
N ILE A 189 19.22 25.20 -12.82
CA ILE A 189 18.95 23.95 -12.11
C ILE A 189 18.13 23.01 -13.00
N GLU A 190 18.31 21.71 -12.81
CA GLU A 190 17.63 20.66 -13.58
C GLU A 190 16.83 19.77 -12.63
N GLU A 191 15.61 19.42 -13.03
CA GLU A 191 14.78 18.45 -12.31
C GLU A 191 13.97 17.54 -13.23
N PRO A 192 13.48 16.40 -12.75
CA PRO A 192 12.56 15.56 -13.51
C PRO A 192 11.29 16.32 -13.89
N CYS A 193 10.82 16.14 -15.13
CA CYS A 193 9.62 16.81 -15.62
C CYS A 193 8.40 16.43 -14.76
N PRO A 194 7.63 17.41 -14.22
CA PRO A 194 6.42 17.14 -13.45
C PRO A 194 5.41 16.33 -14.27
N ARG A 195 4.71 15.38 -13.64
CA ARG A 195 3.71 14.55 -14.32
C ARG A 195 2.63 15.37 -15.04
N SER A 196 2.27 16.55 -14.51
CA SER A 196 1.26 17.43 -15.09
C SER A 196 1.67 18.14 -16.38
N LEU A 197 2.98 18.19 -16.70
CA LEU A 197 3.52 18.81 -17.90
C LEU A 197 4.02 17.79 -18.93
N ARG A 198 4.08 16.50 -18.55
CA ARG A 198 4.26 15.43 -19.52
C ARG A 198 3.00 15.41 -20.38
N PRO A 199 3.10 15.24 -21.72
CA PRO A 199 1.91 14.95 -22.49
C PRO A 199 1.19 13.81 -21.79
N THR A 200 -0.09 14.02 -21.49
CA THR A 200 -0.98 12.91 -21.15
C THR A 200 -0.73 11.87 -22.23
N GLU A 201 -0.31 10.67 -21.83
CA GLU A 201 -0.48 9.48 -22.66
C GLU A 201 -1.81 9.67 -23.37
N ILE A 202 -1.84 9.66 -24.70
CA ILE A 202 -3.08 9.90 -25.44
C ILE A 202 -4.00 8.77 -24.96
N ASP A 203 -4.99 9.11 -24.13
CA ASP A 203 -5.89 8.13 -23.55
C ASP A 203 -6.82 7.68 -24.68
N GLU A 204 -6.45 6.60 -25.36
CA GLU A 204 -7.23 6.02 -26.44
C GLU A 204 -7.91 4.76 -25.94
N ASP A 205 -9.23 4.72 -26.10
CA ASP A 205 -10.02 3.53 -25.86
C ASP A 205 -9.67 2.44 -26.89
N CYS A 206 -9.83 1.19 -26.46
CA CYS A 206 -9.70 0.04 -27.35
C CYS A 206 -10.76 0.07 -28.46
N GLU A 207 -10.39 -0.32 -29.69
CA GLU A 207 -11.32 -0.49 -30.81
C GLU A 207 -11.25 -1.94 -31.31
N GLY A 208 -12.39 -2.65 -31.24
CA GLY A 208 -12.53 -4.01 -31.77
C GLY A 208 -13.97 -4.32 -32.15
N ASP A 209 -14.15 -5.23 -33.10
CA ASP A 209 -15.46 -5.66 -33.59
C ASP A 209 -15.48 -7.16 -33.91
N TRP A 210 -16.68 -7.72 -34.05
CA TRP A 210 -16.93 -9.10 -34.41
C TRP A 210 -16.80 -9.29 -35.92
N THR A 211 -15.89 -10.18 -36.31
CA THR A 211 -15.76 -10.65 -37.70
C THR A 211 -16.45 -12.01 -37.83
N TRP A 212 -17.48 -12.09 -38.68
CA TRP A 212 -18.23 -13.33 -38.94
C TRP A 212 -17.56 -14.18 -40.03
N ASP A 213 -17.60 -15.49 -39.86
CA ASP A 213 -17.15 -16.45 -40.87
C ASP A 213 -17.99 -16.35 -42.15
N GLU A 214 -17.36 -16.57 -43.30
CA GLU A 214 -18.03 -16.49 -44.60
C GLU A 214 -19.03 -17.62 -44.85
N SER A 215 -18.91 -18.74 -44.13
CA SER A 215 -19.75 -19.94 -44.30
C SER A 215 -20.12 -20.56 -42.96
N CYS A 216 -21.30 -21.18 -42.89
CA CYS A 216 -21.71 -21.92 -41.71
C CYS A 216 -21.11 -23.33 -41.65
N THR A 217 -21.02 -23.87 -40.43
CA THR A 217 -20.71 -25.29 -40.19
C THR A 217 -22.00 -26.02 -39.83
N GLY A 218 -22.28 -27.17 -40.47
CA GLY A 218 -23.49 -27.98 -40.25
C GLY A 218 -24.44 -27.97 -41.46
N MET A 219 -25.63 -28.54 -41.29
CA MET A 219 -26.67 -28.56 -42.31
C MET A 219 -27.76 -27.56 -41.97
N CYS A 220 -28.19 -26.78 -42.95
CA CYS A 220 -29.30 -25.86 -42.77
C CYS A 220 -30.64 -26.61 -42.83
N SER A 221 -30.71 -27.73 -43.55
CA SER A 221 -31.95 -28.52 -43.69
C SER A 221 -32.48 -29.09 -42.37
N ASP A 222 -31.64 -29.29 -41.36
CA ASP A 222 -32.02 -29.81 -40.04
C ASP A 222 -31.86 -28.78 -38.90
N ASN A 223 -31.69 -27.49 -39.25
CA ASN A 223 -31.43 -26.40 -38.32
C ASN A 223 -30.18 -26.61 -37.43
N SER A 224 -29.24 -27.48 -37.82
CA SER A 224 -27.98 -27.68 -37.09
C SER A 224 -26.89 -26.68 -37.48
N ALA A 225 -27.05 -25.97 -38.59
CA ALA A 225 -26.05 -25.04 -39.09
C ALA A 225 -25.83 -23.82 -38.18
N ILE A 226 -24.57 -23.56 -37.88
CA ILE A 226 -24.12 -22.47 -37.00
C ILE A 226 -23.07 -21.63 -37.74
N GLN A 227 -23.15 -20.31 -37.60
CA GLN A 227 -22.12 -19.38 -38.02
C GLN A 227 -21.33 -18.91 -36.80
N SER A 228 -20.01 -18.83 -36.92
CA SER A 228 -19.13 -18.34 -35.85
C SER A 228 -18.63 -16.93 -36.17
N ALA A 229 -18.33 -16.17 -35.13
CA ALA A 229 -17.57 -14.93 -35.23
C ALA A 229 -16.40 -14.95 -34.26
N THR A 230 -15.35 -14.23 -34.62
CA THR A 230 -14.20 -13.95 -33.77
C THR A 230 -14.12 -12.45 -33.50
N TYR A 231 -13.91 -12.08 -32.25
CA TYR A 231 -13.66 -10.70 -31.87
C TYR A 231 -12.23 -10.33 -32.25
N VAL A 232 -12.07 -9.25 -33.03
CA VAL A 232 -10.76 -8.78 -33.51
C VAL A 232 -10.51 -7.40 -32.93
N VAL A 233 -9.47 -7.29 -32.11
CA VAL A 233 -8.99 -6.01 -31.60
C VAL A 233 -8.14 -5.35 -32.68
N THR A 234 -8.63 -4.23 -33.22
CA THR A 234 -7.94 -3.45 -34.26
C THR A 234 -7.02 -2.37 -33.69
N LYS A 235 -7.29 -1.95 -32.45
CA LYS A 235 -6.51 -0.98 -31.70
C LYS A 235 -6.57 -1.30 -30.22
N GLU A 236 -5.40 -1.52 -29.63
CA GLU A 236 -5.26 -1.69 -28.19
C GLU A 236 -5.50 -0.37 -27.44
N HIS A 237 -6.03 -0.45 -26.22
CA HIS A 237 -6.16 0.74 -25.37
C HIS A 237 -4.79 1.26 -24.91
N SER A 238 -4.70 2.55 -24.60
CA SER A 238 -3.49 3.15 -24.02
C SER A 238 -3.82 4.15 -22.92
N GLY A 239 -2.84 4.39 -22.03
CA GLY A 239 -3.05 5.25 -20.86
C GLY A 239 -4.17 4.75 -19.95
N SER A 240 -5.18 5.61 -19.77
CA SER A 240 -6.40 5.36 -19.01
C SER A 240 -7.62 5.04 -19.89
N GLY A 241 -7.42 4.85 -21.20
CA GLY A 241 -8.46 4.42 -22.13
C GLY A 241 -9.08 3.07 -21.72
N ALA A 242 -10.36 2.89 -22.07
CA ALA A 242 -11.14 1.71 -21.72
C ALA A 242 -10.66 0.46 -22.47
N TYR A 243 -10.65 -0.67 -21.76
CA TYR A 243 -10.41 -1.99 -22.35
C TYR A 243 -11.52 -2.38 -23.32
N CYS A 244 -11.20 -3.21 -24.32
CA CYS A 244 -12.23 -3.80 -25.17
C CYS A 244 -13.21 -4.65 -24.34
N PRO A 245 -14.50 -4.72 -24.74
CA PRO A 245 -15.51 -5.50 -24.03
C PRO A 245 -15.28 -7.02 -24.07
N PHE A 246 -14.46 -7.51 -25.00
CA PHE A 246 -14.12 -8.91 -25.21
C PHE A 246 -12.63 -9.06 -25.48
N GLU A 247 -12.09 -10.24 -25.21
CA GLU A 247 -10.68 -10.55 -25.48
C GLU A 247 -10.44 -10.77 -26.98
N ASP A 248 -9.24 -10.44 -27.47
CA ASP A 248 -8.87 -10.73 -28.86
C ASP A 248 -8.88 -12.25 -29.10
N GLY A 249 -9.52 -12.67 -30.19
CA GLY A 249 -9.70 -14.08 -30.51
C GLY A 249 -10.89 -14.75 -29.80
N GLU A 250 -11.63 -14.05 -28.95
CA GLU A 250 -12.84 -14.60 -28.34
C GLU A 250 -13.88 -14.97 -29.43
N THR A 251 -14.56 -16.10 -29.27
CA THR A 251 -15.48 -16.63 -30.28
C THR A 251 -16.91 -16.65 -29.78
N LYS A 252 -17.87 -16.33 -30.65
CA LYS A 252 -19.30 -16.56 -30.41
C LYS A 252 -19.97 -17.20 -31.62
N THR A 253 -21.17 -17.73 -31.41
CA THR A 253 -21.94 -18.42 -32.43
C THR A 253 -23.36 -17.90 -32.53
N GLN A 254 -23.96 -18.06 -33.71
CA GLN A 254 -25.38 -17.79 -33.96
C GLN A 254 -25.98 -18.81 -34.93
N PRO A 255 -27.32 -18.93 -35.00
CA PRO A 255 -27.98 -19.71 -36.04
C PRO A 255 -27.57 -19.24 -37.44
N CYS A 256 -27.32 -20.16 -38.35
CA CYS A 256 -26.86 -19.83 -39.69
C CYS A 256 -27.86 -18.96 -40.48
N PRO A 257 -27.44 -17.82 -41.06
CA PRO A 257 -28.23 -17.08 -42.03
C PRO A 257 -28.48 -17.89 -43.31
N GLU A 258 -29.68 -17.78 -43.90
CA GLU A 258 -30.08 -18.57 -45.08
C GLU A 258 -29.16 -18.38 -46.30
N ASP A 259 -28.56 -17.20 -46.46
CA ASP A 259 -27.64 -16.86 -47.56
C ASP A 259 -26.20 -17.39 -47.35
N LYS A 260 -25.90 -17.93 -46.16
CA LYS A 260 -24.60 -18.48 -45.76
C LYS A 260 -24.61 -20.00 -45.59
N CYS A 261 -25.75 -20.62 -45.88
CA CYS A 261 -25.90 -22.07 -45.86
C CYS A 261 -25.01 -22.73 -46.93
N PRO A 262 -24.27 -23.79 -46.57
CA PRO A 262 -23.50 -24.55 -47.55
C PRO A 262 -24.45 -25.26 -48.54
N PRO A 263 -23.97 -25.59 -49.76
CA PRO A 263 -24.73 -26.40 -50.70
C PRO A 263 -25.05 -27.78 -50.09
N GLU A 264 -26.30 -28.24 -50.26
CA GLU A 264 -26.71 -29.58 -49.83
C GLU A 264 -27.22 -30.38 -51.03
N ASP A 265 -26.59 -31.54 -51.27
CA ASP A 265 -27.00 -32.46 -52.32
C ASP A 265 -28.35 -33.11 -52.00
N CYS A 266 -29.02 -33.56 -53.05
CA CYS A 266 -30.30 -34.24 -52.95
C CYS A 266 -30.21 -35.50 -52.06
N LYS A 267 -31.06 -35.59 -51.03
CA LYS A 267 -31.12 -36.78 -50.14
C LYS A 267 -32.06 -37.82 -50.74
N HIS A 268 -31.62 -39.07 -50.85
CA HIS A 268 -32.42 -40.16 -51.43
C HIS A 268 -32.11 -41.53 -50.83
N GLU A 269 -33.03 -42.48 -51.03
CA GLU A 269 -32.86 -43.88 -50.66
C GLU A 269 -33.48 -44.83 -51.70
N TRP A 270 -32.95 -46.05 -51.83
CA TRP A 270 -33.58 -47.11 -52.62
C TRP A 270 -34.38 -48.03 -51.68
N ILE A 271 -35.69 -48.09 -51.89
CA ILE A 271 -36.58 -49.00 -51.16
C ILE A 271 -36.74 -50.27 -52.01
N TRP A 272 -36.23 -51.39 -51.50
CA TRP A 272 -36.29 -52.68 -52.18
C TRP A 272 -37.51 -53.49 -51.74
N ASN A 273 -38.13 -54.18 -52.70
CA ASN A 273 -39.20 -55.14 -52.40
C ASN A 273 -38.69 -56.27 -51.48
N GLU A 274 -39.62 -56.92 -50.78
CA GLU A 274 -39.26 -57.96 -49.82
C GLU A 274 -38.97 -59.32 -50.47
N THR A 275 -39.58 -59.58 -51.63
CA THR A 275 -39.55 -60.84 -52.38
C THR A 275 -39.14 -60.60 -53.83
N CYS A 276 -38.44 -61.57 -54.41
CA CYS A 276 -38.09 -61.53 -55.83
C CYS A 276 -39.26 -61.96 -56.70
N GLU A 277 -39.35 -61.39 -57.89
CA GLU A 277 -40.42 -61.62 -58.86
C GLU A 277 -39.83 -61.95 -60.24
N GLY A 278 -40.65 -62.51 -61.15
CA GLY A 278 -40.30 -62.54 -62.58
C GLY A 278 -39.35 -63.65 -63.07
N GLY A 279 -39.27 -64.82 -62.43
CA GLY A 279 -38.48 -65.96 -62.92
C GLY A 279 -39.02 -67.31 -62.45
N SER A 280 -38.55 -68.41 -63.05
CA SER A 280 -38.95 -69.77 -62.65
C SER A 280 -38.10 -70.35 -61.52
N THR A 281 -36.84 -69.93 -61.42
CA THR A 281 -35.91 -70.27 -60.33
C THR A 281 -35.05 -69.07 -60.00
N CYS A 282 -34.45 -69.03 -58.82
CA CYS A 282 -33.62 -67.89 -58.41
C CYS A 282 -32.41 -67.65 -59.33
N THR A 283 -31.90 -68.71 -59.96
CA THR A 283 -30.81 -68.67 -60.95
C THR A 283 -31.27 -68.30 -62.36
N GLU A 284 -32.57 -68.28 -62.63
CA GLU A 284 -33.14 -68.10 -63.96
C GLU A 284 -34.23 -67.03 -63.94
N GLY A 285 -33.76 -65.77 -63.94
CA GLY A 285 -34.55 -64.60 -64.29
C GLY A 285 -35.24 -63.86 -63.14
N MET A 286 -35.18 -64.35 -61.89
CA MET A 286 -35.76 -63.61 -60.76
C MET A 286 -35.00 -62.30 -60.51
N THR A 287 -35.74 -61.20 -60.40
CA THR A 287 -35.21 -59.86 -60.08
C THR A 287 -35.82 -59.32 -58.80
N LEU A 288 -35.09 -58.42 -58.15
CA LEU A 288 -35.55 -57.62 -57.03
C LEU A 288 -35.72 -56.19 -57.51
N THR A 289 -36.93 -55.68 -57.41
CA THR A 289 -37.25 -54.30 -57.81
C THR A 289 -37.03 -53.36 -56.64
N GLY A 290 -36.25 -52.32 -56.88
CA GLY A 290 -36.08 -51.17 -55.99
C GLY A 290 -36.83 -49.98 -56.57
N THR A 291 -37.41 -49.18 -55.68
CA THR A 291 -38.02 -47.89 -56.01
C THR A 291 -37.17 -46.78 -55.41
N TYR A 292 -36.77 -45.81 -56.22
CA TYR A 292 -36.05 -44.63 -55.79
C TYR A 292 -37.00 -43.71 -55.04
N LYS A 293 -36.62 -43.33 -53.82
CA LYS A 293 -37.39 -42.39 -53.01
C LYS A 293 -36.55 -41.17 -52.72
N LYS A 294 -37.05 -40.02 -53.15
CA LYS A 294 -36.47 -38.72 -52.85
C LYS A 294 -36.91 -38.28 -51.46
N LEU A 295 -35.94 -37.98 -50.61
CA LEU A 295 -36.14 -37.58 -49.22
C LEU A 295 -36.05 -36.06 -49.04
N GLY A 296 -35.43 -35.35 -49.98
CA GLY A 296 -35.38 -33.90 -50.00
C GLY A 296 -34.80 -33.36 -51.31
N ASP A 297 -35.17 -32.14 -51.68
CA ASP A 297 -34.61 -31.41 -52.81
C ASP A 297 -33.18 -30.92 -52.52
N PRO A 298 -32.32 -30.75 -53.54
CA PRO A 298 -31.04 -30.09 -53.37
C PRO A 298 -31.24 -28.62 -52.96
N LEU A 299 -30.39 -28.15 -52.07
CA LEU A 299 -30.41 -26.78 -51.56
C LEU A 299 -29.14 -26.04 -51.98
N GLN A 300 -29.26 -24.75 -52.25
CA GLN A 300 -28.17 -23.78 -52.29
C GLN A 300 -27.06 -24.16 -53.30
N GLY A 301 -27.47 -24.75 -54.43
CA GLY A 301 -26.58 -25.16 -55.51
C GLY A 301 -26.01 -26.57 -55.38
N GLY A 302 -26.49 -27.37 -54.43
CA GLY A 302 -26.16 -28.79 -54.32
C GLY A 302 -26.59 -29.61 -55.53
N ALA A 303 -26.01 -30.80 -55.67
CA ALA A 303 -26.24 -31.69 -56.80
C ALA A 303 -27.68 -32.22 -56.80
N ALA A 304 -28.32 -32.16 -57.97
CA ALA A 304 -29.65 -32.73 -58.16
C ALA A 304 -29.65 -34.25 -58.02
N CYS A 305 -30.79 -34.81 -57.60
CA CYS A 305 -31.01 -36.25 -57.64
C CYS A 305 -30.81 -36.78 -59.07
N GLU A 306 -30.11 -37.91 -59.20
CA GLU A 306 -29.86 -38.53 -60.50
C GLU A 306 -31.13 -39.17 -61.11
N PHE A 307 -32.10 -39.52 -60.26
CA PHE A 307 -33.35 -40.20 -60.62
C PHE A 307 -34.56 -39.43 -60.11
N ASP A 308 -35.70 -39.61 -60.78
CA ASP A 308 -36.98 -39.04 -60.36
C ASP A 308 -37.61 -39.89 -59.24
N ASP A 309 -38.44 -39.26 -58.39
CA ASP A 309 -39.13 -39.96 -57.32
C ASP A 309 -40.09 -41.01 -57.89
N GLY A 310 -39.96 -42.26 -57.44
CA GLY A 310 -40.71 -43.39 -57.96
C GLY A 310 -40.03 -44.15 -59.10
N ASP A 311 -38.86 -43.72 -59.58
CA ASP A 311 -38.10 -44.47 -60.58
C ASP A 311 -37.77 -45.88 -60.06
N THR A 312 -37.93 -46.88 -60.91
CA THR A 312 -37.67 -48.26 -60.54
C THR A 312 -36.39 -48.78 -61.17
N LYS A 313 -35.69 -49.64 -60.43
CA LYS A 313 -34.53 -50.36 -60.91
C LYS A 313 -34.65 -51.82 -60.51
N GLU A 314 -34.33 -52.71 -61.43
CA GLU A 314 -34.23 -54.13 -61.14
C GLU A 314 -32.76 -54.52 -60.96
N ILE A 315 -32.52 -55.33 -59.93
CA ILE A 315 -31.25 -56.02 -59.73
C ILE A 315 -31.49 -57.53 -59.71
N ALA A 316 -30.46 -58.33 -59.94
CA ALA A 316 -30.56 -59.78 -59.81
C ALA A 316 -30.99 -60.17 -58.39
N CYS A 317 -31.89 -61.16 -58.27
CA CYS A 317 -32.38 -61.61 -56.97
C CYS A 317 -31.22 -62.07 -56.07
N PRO A 318 -31.03 -61.47 -54.88
CA PRO A 318 -29.99 -61.91 -53.97
C PRO A 318 -30.33 -63.28 -53.38
N GLU A 319 -29.33 -64.14 -53.19
CA GLU A 319 -29.50 -65.53 -52.73
C GLU A 319 -30.29 -65.66 -51.41
N SER A 320 -30.21 -64.64 -50.54
CA SER A 320 -30.92 -64.59 -49.26
C SER A 320 -32.43 -64.39 -49.37
N LYS A 321 -32.93 -64.03 -50.54
CA LYS A 321 -34.35 -63.77 -50.83
C LYS A 321 -34.97 -64.80 -51.77
N CYS A 322 -34.19 -65.81 -52.19
CA CYS A 322 -34.68 -66.91 -52.99
C CYS A 322 -35.67 -67.77 -52.19
N PRO A 323 -36.75 -68.27 -52.81
CA PRO A 323 -37.57 -69.31 -52.22
C PRO A 323 -36.71 -70.53 -51.84
N ARG A 324 -37.02 -71.12 -50.69
CA ARG A 324 -36.41 -72.36 -50.24
C ARG A 324 -36.75 -73.48 -51.23
N GLU A 325 -35.73 -74.17 -51.73
CA GLU A 325 -35.91 -75.32 -52.63
C GLU A 325 -35.44 -76.59 -51.92
N ASP A 326 -36.41 -77.39 -51.47
CA ASP A 326 -36.13 -78.68 -50.83
C ASP A 326 -35.62 -79.71 -51.85
N CYS A 327 -34.79 -80.63 -51.39
CA CYS A 327 -34.32 -81.74 -52.20
C CYS A 327 -35.47 -82.66 -52.59
N VAL A 328 -35.57 -83.03 -53.86
CA VAL A 328 -36.56 -83.98 -54.39
C VAL A 328 -35.82 -85.22 -54.87
N GLY A 329 -36.17 -86.38 -54.32
CA GLY A 329 -35.67 -87.66 -54.78
C GLY A 329 -36.71 -88.76 -54.64
N GLU A 330 -36.50 -89.87 -55.34
CA GLU A 330 -37.42 -90.99 -55.40
C GLU A 330 -36.69 -92.33 -55.33
N TRP A 331 -37.38 -93.36 -54.82
CA TRP A 331 -36.88 -94.73 -54.77
C TRP A 331 -37.31 -95.48 -56.03
N ASN A 332 -36.35 -95.80 -56.89
CA ASN A 332 -36.60 -96.54 -58.12
C ASN A 332 -36.19 -98.00 -57.97
N LEU A 333 -36.96 -98.93 -58.56
CA LEU A 333 -36.63 -100.35 -58.51
C LEU A 333 -35.32 -100.59 -59.26
N LYS A 334 -34.30 -101.06 -58.55
CA LYS A 334 -32.99 -101.37 -59.11
C LYS A 334 -32.92 -102.81 -59.58
N ASP A 335 -33.38 -103.73 -58.73
CA ASP A 335 -33.36 -105.17 -59.00
C ASP A 335 -34.47 -105.86 -58.21
N SER A 336 -34.99 -106.96 -58.74
CA SER A 336 -35.98 -107.79 -58.05
C SER A 336 -35.66 -109.25 -58.28
N VAL A 337 -35.39 -109.96 -57.20
CA VAL A 337 -35.14 -111.41 -57.23
C VAL A 337 -36.42 -112.11 -56.80
N ASP A 338 -37.02 -112.83 -57.74
CA ASP A 338 -38.16 -113.71 -57.47
C ASP A 338 -37.65 -115.13 -57.26
N ASN A 339 -38.11 -115.78 -56.20
CA ASN A 339 -37.80 -117.17 -55.91
C ASN A 339 -39.11 -117.95 -55.90
N GLU A 340 -39.21 -118.93 -56.81
CA GLU A 340 -40.42 -119.67 -57.17
C GLU A 340 -41.05 -120.45 -55.99
N TYR A 341 -40.40 -120.46 -54.82
CA TYR A 341 -40.89 -121.04 -53.60
C TYR A 341 -40.61 -120.13 -52.38
N VAL A 342 -41.57 -119.23 -52.08
CA VAL A 342 -41.97 -118.74 -50.73
C VAL A 342 -41.51 -117.34 -50.24
N THR A 343 -40.85 -116.46 -51.01
CA THR A 343 -40.90 -114.95 -50.89
C THR A 343 -39.87 -114.29 -51.80
N GLY A 344 -40.26 -113.23 -52.54
CA GLY A 344 -39.34 -112.44 -53.39
C GLY A 344 -38.78 -111.22 -52.65
N MET A 345 -37.71 -110.62 -53.18
CA MET A 345 -37.13 -109.39 -52.62
C MET A 345 -36.85 -108.38 -53.73
N SER A 346 -37.43 -107.18 -53.59
CA SER A 346 -37.11 -106.02 -54.43
C SER A 346 -36.11 -105.12 -53.73
N THR A 347 -35.08 -104.70 -54.46
CA THR A 347 -34.12 -103.68 -54.07
C THR A 347 -34.45 -102.38 -54.80
N TYR A 348 -34.67 -101.32 -54.05
CA TYR A 348 -34.87 -99.98 -54.57
C TYR A 348 -33.61 -99.14 -54.33
N GLU A 349 -33.31 -98.23 -55.24
CA GLU A 349 -32.22 -97.26 -55.16
C GLU A 349 -32.76 -95.83 -55.19
N PHE A 350 -32.27 -94.99 -54.28
CA PHE A 350 -32.68 -93.60 -54.19
C PHE A 350 -31.97 -92.75 -55.23
N ASN A 351 -32.74 -92.03 -56.03
CA ASN A 351 -32.25 -91.10 -57.03
C ASN A 351 -32.71 -89.69 -56.69
N ILE A 352 -31.76 -88.79 -56.51
CA ILE A 352 -32.00 -87.37 -56.34
C ILE A 352 -32.29 -86.77 -57.71
N ILE A 353 -33.51 -86.27 -57.87
CA ILE A 353 -33.98 -85.59 -59.08
C ILE A 353 -33.59 -84.12 -59.03
N SER A 354 -33.67 -83.50 -57.85
CA SER A 354 -33.29 -82.09 -57.62
C SER A 354 -32.57 -81.93 -56.28
N GLN A 355 -31.42 -81.27 -56.31
CA GLN A 355 -30.62 -80.97 -55.12
C GLN A 355 -31.26 -79.84 -54.29
N LEU A 356 -31.00 -79.82 -52.97
CA LEU A 356 -31.41 -78.71 -52.11
C LEU A 356 -30.71 -77.40 -52.51
N LYS A 357 -31.43 -76.28 -52.47
CA LYS A 357 -30.87 -74.93 -52.60
C LYS A 357 -31.53 -73.96 -51.62
N TYR A 358 -30.85 -72.84 -51.36
CA TYR A 358 -31.41 -71.70 -50.62
C TYR A 358 -32.03 -72.06 -49.25
N GLY A 359 -31.35 -72.92 -48.47
CA GLY A 359 -31.81 -73.35 -47.14
C GLY A 359 -32.86 -74.47 -47.16
N GLY A 360 -33.02 -75.16 -48.29
CA GLY A 360 -33.85 -76.35 -48.48
C GLY A 360 -33.58 -77.50 -47.51
N ALA A 361 -34.55 -78.38 -47.33
CA ALA A 361 -34.40 -79.65 -46.63
C ALA A 361 -33.53 -80.59 -47.47
N SER A 362 -32.63 -81.31 -46.82
CA SER A 362 -31.93 -82.44 -47.44
C SER A 362 -32.92 -83.54 -47.82
N CYS A 363 -32.57 -84.32 -48.83
CA CYS A 363 -33.36 -85.49 -49.22
C CYS A 363 -33.41 -86.51 -48.07
N GLU A 364 -34.42 -87.38 -48.09
CA GLU A 364 -34.58 -88.44 -47.08
C GLU A 364 -33.46 -89.50 -47.11
N ALA A 365 -32.71 -89.58 -48.21
CA ALA A 365 -31.58 -90.49 -48.41
C ALA A 365 -30.53 -89.87 -49.36
N GLU A 366 -29.33 -90.43 -49.38
CA GLU A 366 -28.25 -90.02 -50.29
C GLU A 366 -28.40 -90.66 -51.68
N GLN A 367 -27.80 -90.05 -52.70
CA GLN A 367 -27.82 -90.59 -54.06
C GLN A 367 -27.19 -91.98 -54.09
N GLY A 368 -27.95 -92.98 -54.56
CA GLY A 368 -27.48 -94.36 -54.67
C GLY A 368 -27.72 -95.21 -53.41
N ASP A 369 -28.31 -94.66 -52.37
CA ASP A 369 -28.74 -95.45 -51.21
C ASP A 369 -29.71 -96.55 -51.64
N THR A 370 -29.60 -97.74 -51.06
CA THR A 370 -30.46 -98.88 -51.39
C THR A 370 -31.30 -99.36 -50.21
N LYS A 371 -32.57 -99.69 -50.45
CA LYS A 371 -33.43 -100.37 -49.47
C LYS A 371 -34.07 -101.62 -50.06
N GLN A 372 -34.32 -102.60 -49.22
CA GLN A 372 -34.92 -103.88 -49.61
C GLN A 372 -36.34 -103.99 -49.05
N GLN A 373 -37.26 -104.48 -49.87
CA GLN A 373 -38.63 -104.77 -49.49
C GLN A 373 -38.98 -106.20 -49.89
N LEU A 374 -39.53 -106.94 -48.91
CA LEU A 374 -40.05 -108.29 -49.15
C LEU A 374 -41.33 -108.20 -49.98
N ILE A 375 -41.43 -109.05 -50.99
CA ILE A 375 -42.63 -109.19 -51.82
C ILE A 375 -43.28 -110.53 -51.48
N SER A 376 -44.55 -110.47 -51.10
CA SER A 376 -45.42 -111.64 -51.05
C SER A 376 -45.97 -111.90 -52.44
N VAL A 377 -45.65 -113.06 -53.02
CA VAL A 377 -46.28 -113.55 -54.25
C VAL A 377 -47.68 -114.05 -53.84
N GLU A 378 -48.75 -113.46 -54.40
CA GLU A 378 -50.12 -114.01 -54.29
C GLU A 378 -50.28 -115.27 -55.15
#